data_AF-A0A2M7N3F7-F1
#
_entry.id   AF-A0A2M7N3F7-F1
#
_cell.length_a   1.000
_cell.length_b   1.000
_cell.length_c   1.000
_cell.angle_alpha   90.00
_cell.angle_beta   90.00
_cell.angle_gamma   90.00
#
_symmetry.space_group_name_H-M   'P 1'
#
loop_
_entity.id
_entity.type
_entity.pdbx_description
1 polymer ?
#
loop_
_entity_poly.entity_id
_entity_poly.type
_entity_poly.pdbx_seq_one_letter_code
_entity_poly.pdbx_strand_id
1 'polypeptide(L)'
;MKTKQEHIDYWISQVADDWDAVDALFVRQRYLQSLFFTHLTIEKICKAIWIKHNKTNFPPRVHNLLYLLSQTPVTLTEEQSEFMLSLNRFQMEGRYPDYWTQMCKICNEDFARKMIEQTNELKLWLIKKLQ
;
A
#
# COMPACT_ATOMS: atom_id res chain seq x y z
N MET A 1 13.72 -19.26 -15.76
CA MET A 1 13.77 -18.19 -14.73
C MET A 1 12.73 -17.17 -15.10
N LYS A 2 11.95 -16.64 -14.15
CA LYS A 2 10.96 -15.60 -14.47
C LYS A 2 11.67 -14.35 -14.99
N THR A 3 11.11 -13.73 -16.02
CA THR A 3 11.52 -12.43 -16.54
C THR A 3 11.21 -11.33 -15.52
N LYS A 4 11.86 -10.18 -15.67
CA LYS A 4 11.59 -9.01 -14.83
C LYS A 4 10.12 -8.60 -14.86
N GLN A 5 9.50 -8.69 -16.04
CA GLN A 5 8.08 -8.38 -16.22
C GLN A 5 7.18 -9.36 -15.47
N GLU A 6 7.45 -10.67 -15.53
CA GLU A 6 6.68 -11.67 -14.78
C GLU A 6 6.77 -11.47 -13.26
N HIS A 7 7.87 -10.89 -12.75
CA HIS A 7 7.96 -10.49 -11.35
C HIS A 7 7.09 -9.27 -11.04
N ILE A 8 7.06 -8.26 -11.91
CA ILE A 8 6.20 -7.08 -11.78
C ILE A 8 4.72 -7.51 -11.82
N ASP A 9 4.34 -8.31 -12.82
CA ASP A 9 2.98 -8.80 -13.02
C ASP A 9 2.49 -9.61 -11.82
N TYR A 10 3.37 -10.40 -11.19
CA TYR A 10 3.05 -11.15 -9.97
C TYR A 10 2.66 -10.24 -8.80
N TRP A 11 3.30 -9.08 -8.64
CA TRP A 11 2.91 -8.13 -7.60
C TRP A 11 1.61 -7.41 -7.96
N ILE A 12 1.44 -7.05 -9.24
CA ILE A 12 0.26 -6.32 -9.71
C ILE A 12 -0.99 -7.18 -9.77
N SER A 13 -0.88 -8.48 -10.07
CA SER A 13 -2.02 -9.39 -10.08
C SER A 13 -2.69 -9.52 -8.71
N GLN A 14 -1.94 -9.33 -7.63
CA GLN A 14 -2.45 -9.38 -6.26
C GLN A 14 -3.08 -8.07 -5.78
N VAL A 15 -2.94 -6.97 -6.54
CA VAL A 15 -3.50 -5.67 -6.17
C VAL A 15 -5.02 -5.68 -6.27
N ALA A 16 -5.58 -6.41 -7.24
CA ALA A 16 -7.04 -6.52 -7.41
C ALA A 16 -7.67 -7.24 -6.22
N ASP A 17 -7.17 -8.42 -5.86
CA ASP A 17 -7.64 -9.18 -4.68
C ASP A 17 -7.53 -8.37 -3.38
N ASP A 18 -6.43 -7.64 -3.17
CA ASP A 18 -6.28 -6.78 -1.99
C ASP A 18 -7.31 -5.66 -1.96
N TRP A 19 -7.60 -5.06 -3.13
CA TRP A 19 -8.56 -3.98 -3.22
C TRP A 19 -10.00 -4.46 -3.02
N ASP A 20 -10.34 -5.65 -3.52
CA ASP A 20 -11.62 -6.30 -3.24
C ASP A 20 -11.78 -6.57 -1.73
N ALA A 21 -10.68 -6.93 -1.05
CA ALA A 21 -10.68 -7.08 0.41
C ALA A 21 -10.90 -5.74 1.13
N VAL A 22 -10.33 -4.62 0.64
CA VAL A 22 -10.63 -3.27 1.17
C VAL A 22 -12.14 -3.03 1.18
N ASP A 23 -12.79 -3.21 0.04
CA ASP A 23 -14.23 -2.95 -0.10
C ASP A 23 -15.07 -3.89 0.78
N ALA A 24 -14.77 -5.20 0.76
CA ALA A 24 -15.49 -6.19 1.54
C ALA A 24 -15.38 -5.94 3.06
N LEU A 25 -14.21 -5.55 3.55
CA LEU A 25 -13.98 -5.27 4.97
C LEU A 25 -14.63 -3.96 5.40
N PHE A 26 -14.59 -2.93 4.54
CA PHE A 26 -15.24 -1.66 4.80
C PHE A 26 -16.75 -1.83 4.97
N VAL A 27 -17.42 -2.56 4.05
CA VAL A 27 -18.87 -2.86 4.13
C VAL A 27 -19.24 -3.61 5.41
N ARG A 28 -18.33 -4.45 5.92
CA ARG A 28 -18.50 -5.19 7.18
C ARG A 28 -18.12 -4.38 8.42
N GLN A 29 -17.88 -3.07 8.27
CA GLN A 29 -17.46 -2.15 9.34
C GLN A 29 -16.15 -2.58 10.02
N ARG A 30 -15.28 -3.29 9.28
CA ARG A 30 -13.95 -3.70 9.72
C ARG A 30 -12.91 -2.69 9.24
N TYR A 31 -13.06 -1.45 9.70
CA TYR A 31 -12.32 -0.30 9.18
C TYR A 31 -10.80 -0.42 9.29
N LEU A 32 -10.27 -0.85 10.45
CA LEU A 32 -8.82 -1.01 10.61
C LEU A 32 -8.26 -2.12 9.69
N GLN A 33 -8.97 -3.25 9.58
CA GLN A 33 -8.60 -4.31 8.65
C GLN A 33 -8.65 -3.81 7.21
N SER A 34 -9.69 -3.06 6.84
CA SER A 34 -9.81 -2.43 5.53
C SER A 34 -8.59 -1.56 5.23
N LEU A 35 -8.18 -0.70 6.17
CA LEU A 35 -7.03 0.19 6.00
C LEU A 35 -5.68 -0.55 5.98
N PHE A 36 -5.58 -1.72 6.61
CA PHE A 36 -4.42 -2.59 6.45
C PHE A 36 -4.31 -3.09 5.01
N PHE A 37 -5.40 -3.56 4.39
CA PHE A 37 -5.40 -3.95 2.98
C PHE A 37 -5.19 -2.75 2.04
N THR A 38 -5.67 -1.57 2.42
CA THR A 38 -5.40 -0.30 1.72
C THR A 38 -3.89 -0.02 1.68
N HIS A 39 -3.18 -0.22 2.80
CA HIS A 39 -1.72 -0.11 2.84
C HIS A 39 -1.04 -1.19 1.98
N LEU A 40 -1.45 -2.45 2.10
CA LEU A 40 -0.87 -3.57 1.32
C LEU A 40 -0.96 -3.36 -0.19
N THR A 41 -2.10 -2.84 -0.66
CA THR A 41 -2.30 -2.48 -2.07
C THR A 41 -1.17 -1.56 -2.55
N ILE A 42 -0.88 -0.48 -1.82
CA ILE A 42 0.16 0.48 -2.18
C ILE A 42 1.55 -0.11 -2.02
N GLU A 43 1.78 -0.94 -0.99
CA GLU A 43 3.04 -1.64 -0.78
C GLU A 43 3.40 -2.53 -1.97
N LYS A 44 2.45 -3.34 -2.46
CA LYS A 44 2.65 -4.22 -3.61
C LYS A 44 2.98 -3.44 -4.88
N ILE A 45 2.31 -2.32 -5.12
CA ILE A 45 2.62 -1.43 -6.25
C ILE A 45 4.02 -0.82 -6.10
N CYS A 46 4.38 -0.34 -4.90
CA CYS A 46 5.72 0.19 -4.64
C CYS A 46 6.80 -0.87 -4.86
N LYS A 47 6.56 -2.13 -4.48
CA LYS A 47 7.47 -3.26 -4.74
C LYS A 47 7.58 -3.57 -6.23
N ALA A 48 6.50 -3.49 -6.98
CA ALA A 48 6.52 -3.62 -8.44
C ALA A 48 7.36 -2.51 -9.10
N ILE A 49 7.17 -1.24 -8.67
CA ILE A 49 7.96 -0.10 -9.14
C ILE A 49 9.44 -0.27 -8.77
N TRP A 50 9.71 -0.74 -7.55
CA TRP A 50 11.06 -1.02 -7.10
C TRP A 50 11.75 -2.03 -8.03
N ILE A 51 11.08 -3.14 -8.35
CA ILE A 51 11.61 -4.14 -9.29
C ILE A 51 11.91 -3.47 -10.63
N LYS A 52 10.95 -2.74 -11.22
CA LYS A 52 11.12 -2.04 -12.52
C LYS A 52 12.44 -1.27 -12.59
N HIS A 53 12.80 -0.54 -11.54
CA HIS A 53 13.95 0.37 -11.54
C HIS A 53 15.25 -0.21 -10.95
N ASN A 54 15.23 -1.39 -10.33
CA ASN A 54 16.40 -1.98 -9.70
C ASN A 54 16.97 -3.18 -10.48
N LYS A 55 18.23 -3.55 -10.21
CA LYS A 55 18.90 -4.66 -10.91
C LYS A 55 18.33 -6.03 -10.53
N THR A 56 17.92 -6.20 -9.28
CA THR A 56 17.38 -7.46 -8.76
C THR A 56 15.85 -7.47 -8.85
N ASN A 57 15.26 -8.67 -8.88
CA ASN A 57 13.80 -8.87 -8.86
C ASN A 57 13.26 -9.16 -7.45
N PHE A 58 14.08 -8.92 -6.42
CA PHE A 58 13.78 -9.21 -5.02
C PHE A 58 13.72 -7.89 -4.25
N PRO A 59 12.53 -7.27 -4.12
CA PRO A 59 12.40 -6.03 -3.38
C PRO A 59 12.74 -6.25 -1.90
N PRO A 60 13.20 -5.20 -1.18
CA PRO A 60 13.52 -5.30 0.23
C PRO A 60 12.35 -5.85 1.04
N ARG A 61 12.65 -6.67 2.06
CA ARG A 61 11.65 -7.23 3.00
C ARG A 61 11.27 -6.19 4.05
N VAL A 62 10.71 -5.09 3.59
CA VAL A 62 10.24 -3.96 4.39
C VAL A 62 8.88 -3.51 3.87
N HIS A 63 8.13 -2.82 4.73
CA HIS A 63 6.77 -2.35 4.45
C HIS A 63 6.68 -0.82 4.31
N ASN A 64 7.75 -0.11 4.66
CA ASN A 64 7.74 1.35 4.62
C ASN A 64 7.70 1.84 3.16
N LEU A 65 6.57 2.46 2.80
CA LEU A 65 6.29 2.87 1.42
C LEU A 65 7.26 3.96 0.92
N LEU A 66 7.63 4.91 1.78
CA LEU A 66 8.57 5.98 1.45
C LEU A 66 9.98 5.42 1.24
N TYR A 67 10.41 4.48 2.08
CA TYR A 67 11.69 3.81 1.90
C TYR A 67 11.73 3.07 0.56
N LEU A 68 10.69 2.30 0.21
CA LEU A 68 10.61 1.58 -1.06
C LEU A 68 10.75 2.54 -2.26
N LEU A 69 10.01 3.65 -2.28
CA LEU A 69 10.08 4.59 -3.39
C LEU A 69 11.37 5.42 -3.43
N SER A 70 12.01 5.69 -2.28
CA SER A 70 13.30 6.39 -2.24
C SER A 70 14.43 5.66 -2.97
N GLN A 71 14.25 4.35 -3.20
CA GLN A 71 15.18 3.51 -3.97
C GLN A 71 14.80 3.45 -5.46
N THR A 72 14.02 4.41 -5.94
CA THR A 72 13.54 4.48 -7.33
C THR A 72 13.62 5.93 -7.83
N PRO A 73 13.56 6.17 -9.16
CA PRO A 73 13.48 7.52 -9.71
C PRO A 73 12.13 8.23 -9.48
N VAL A 74 11.16 7.60 -8.82
CA VAL A 74 9.84 8.20 -8.59
C VAL A 74 9.96 9.32 -7.56
N THR A 75 9.65 10.54 -7.97
CA THR A 75 9.55 11.70 -7.08
C THR A 75 8.08 11.90 -6.67
N LEU A 76 7.86 11.92 -5.35
CA LEU A 76 6.57 12.21 -4.75
C LEU A 76 6.43 13.73 -4.54
N THR A 77 5.20 14.24 -4.61
CA THR A 77 4.90 15.55 -4.04
C THR A 77 4.98 15.49 -2.50
N GLU A 78 5.03 16.65 -1.85
CA GLU A 78 4.97 16.75 -0.39
C GLU A 78 3.68 16.11 0.15
N GLU A 79 2.53 16.47 -0.44
CA GLU A 79 1.22 15.89 -0.11
C GLU A 79 1.19 14.35 -0.25
N GLN A 80 1.74 13.81 -1.34
CA GLN A 80 1.82 12.36 -1.53
C GLN A 80 2.72 11.72 -0.46
N SER A 81 3.82 12.36 -0.11
CA SER A 81 4.77 11.86 0.88
C SER A 81 4.14 11.82 2.28
N GLU A 82 3.44 12.88 2.68
CA GLU A 82 2.71 12.95 3.94
C GLU A 82 1.57 11.92 4.02
N PHE A 83 0.86 11.74 2.91
CA PHE A 83 -0.21 10.75 2.83
C PHE A 83 0.34 9.32 2.92
N MET A 84 1.43 9.00 2.21
CA MET A 84 2.11 7.71 2.31
C MET A 84 2.69 7.45 3.71
N LEU A 85 3.19 8.48 4.38
CA LEU A 85 3.60 8.39 5.78
C LEU A 85 2.43 8.03 6.69
N SER A 86 1.24 8.58 6.43
CA SER A 86 0.02 8.23 7.15
C SER A 86 -0.40 6.78 6.88
N LEU A 87 -0.28 6.31 5.63
CA LEU A 87 -0.58 4.92 5.26
C LEU A 87 0.33 3.90 5.95
N ASN A 88 1.60 4.22 6.20
CA ASN A 88 2.53 3.35 6.94
C ASN A 88 2.05 3.00 8.36
N ARG A 89 1.13 3.79 8.94
CA ARG A 89 0.54 3.49 10.26
C ARG A 89 -0.36 2.26 10.23
N PHE A 90 -0.93 1.94 9.07
CA PHE A 90 -1.81 0.79 8.90
C PHE A 90 -1.08 -0.49 8.53
N GLN A 91 0.24 -0.48 8.42
CA GLN A 91 1.01 -1.71 8.46
C GLN A 91 0.85 -2.33 9.85
N MET A 92 0.12 -3.45 9.97
CA MET A 92 -0.22 -4.03 11.28
C MET A 92 0.61 -5.26 11.64
N GLU A 93 1.29 -5.88 10.68
CA GLU A 93 2.07 -7.10 10.91
C GLU A 93 3.22 -6.86 11.89
N GLY A 94 3.35 -7.74 12.88
CA GLY A 94 4.38 -7.65 13.92
C GLY A 94 4.15 -6.59 14.99
N ARG A 95 3.00 -5.89 15.00
CA ARG A 95 2.65 -4.92 16.05
C ARG A 95 1.91 -5.57 17.21
N TYR A 96 2.08 -5.00 18.39
CA TYR A 96 1.44 -5.46 19.62
C TYR A 96 -0.09 -5.20 19.62
N PRO A 97 -0.90 -6.03 20.34
CA PRO A 97 -2.37 -5.90 20.36
C PRO A 97 -2.91 -4.57 20.93
N ASP A 98 -2.14 -3.89 21.77
CA ASP A 98 -2.48 -2.58 22.30
C ASP A 98 -2.46 -1.50 21.21
N TYR A 99 -1.52 -1.56 20.26
CA TYR A 99 -1.49 -0.70 19.08
C TYR A 99 -2.75 -0.89 18.23
N TRP A 100 -3.16 -2.14 18.03
CA TRP A 100 -4.41 -2.47 17.33
C TRP A 100 -5.62 -1.83 18.03
N THR A 101 -5.70 -1.96 19.35
CA THR A 101 -6.79 -1.41 20.17
C THR A 101 -6.85 0.11 20.08
N GLN A 102 -5.71 0.79 20.05
CA GLN A 102 -5.65 2.24 19.87
C GLN A 102 -6.11 2.65 18.46
N MET A 103 -5.64 1.97 17.43
CA MET A 103 -6.01 2.27 16.04
C MET A 103 -7.51 2.05 15.79
N CYS A 104 -8.13 1.02 16.38
CA CYS A 104 -9.58 0.80 16.31
C CYS A 104 -10.40 1.99 16.83
N LYS A 105 -9.90 2.74 17.82
CA LYS A 105 -10.59 3.93 18.36
C LYS A 105 -10.54 5.13 17.40
N ILE A 106 -9.53 5.17 16.54
CA ILE A 106 -9.29 6.24 15.57
C ILE A 106 -10.01 5.94 14.25
N CYS A 107 -10.02 4.67 13.85
CA CYS A 107 -10.56 4.22 12.57
C CYS A 107 -12.09 4.09 12.62
N ASN A 108 -12.78 5.21 12.51
CA ASN A 108 -14.22 5.24 12.26
C ASN A 108 -14.52 5.19 10.75
N GLU A 109 -15.80 5.14 10.40
CA GLU A 109 -16.26 5.03 9.01
C GLU A 109 -15.78 6.19 8.13
N ASP A 110 -15.98 7.43 8.56
CA ASP A 110 -15.63 8.64 7.80
C ASP A 110 -14.13 8.72 7.55
N PHE A 111 -13.34 8.43 8.58
CA PHE A 111 -11.89 8.40 8.48
C PHE A 111 -11.42 7.33 7.49
N ALA A 112 -11.95 6.11 7.60
CA ALA A 112 -11.58 5.01 6.70
C ALA A 112 -12.00 5.29 5.26
N ARG A 113 -13.20 5.82 5.05
CA ARG A 113 -13.71 6.23 3.74
C ARG A 113 -12.78 7.22 3.06
N LYS A 114 -12.43 8.31 3.76
CA LYS A 114 -11.52 9.34 3.25
C LYS A 114 -10.14 8.77 2.91
N MET A 115 -9.59 7.93 3.79
CA MET A 115 -8.32 7.26 3.55
C MET A 115 -8.36 6.35 2.31
N ILE A 116 -9.44 5.59 2.11
CA ILE A 116 -9.60 4.70 0.95
C ILE A 116 -9.73 5.50 -0.35
N GLU A 117 -10.53 6.57 -0.35
CA GLU A 117 -10.72 7.46 -1.50
C GLU A 117 -9.40 8.09 -1.95
N GLN A 118 -8.66 8.70 -1.02
CA GLN A 118 -7.33 9.26 -1.29
C GLN A 118 -6.32 8.18 -1.74
N THR A 119 -6.42 6.96 -1.18
CA THR A 119 -5.56 5.85 -1.61
C THR A 119 -5.89 5.40 -3.02
N ASN A 120 -7.15 5.46 -3.45
CA ASN A 120 -7.53 5.10 -4.81
C ASN A 120 -6.88 6.05 -5.83
N GLU A 121 -6.84 7.34 -5.54
CA GLU A 121 -6.14 8.33 -6.37
C GLU A 121 -4.63 8.05 -6.44
N LEU A 122 -3.99 7.82 -5.28
CA LEU A 122 -2.58 7.47 -5.20
C LEU A 122 -2.27 6.16 -5.96
N LYS A 123 -3.11 5.13 -5.80
CA LYS A 123 -3.01 3.83 -6.49
C LYS A 123 -2.97 4.03 -8.00
N LEU A 124 -3.94 4.77 -8.55
CA LEU A 124 -4.01 5.05 -9.98
C LEU A 124 -2.79 5.83 -10.47
N TRP A 125 -2.30 6.79 -9.68
CA TRP A 125 -1.09 7.55 -10.00
C TRP A 125 0.17 6.68 -10.01
N LEU A 126 0.33 5.78 -9.03
CA LEU A 126 1.47 4.87 -8.94
C LEU A 126 1.46 3.83 -10.05
N ILE A 127 0.30 3.29 -10.42
CA ILE A 127 0.17 2.36 -11.56
C ILE A 127 0.66 3.01 -12.86
N LYS A 128 0.41 4.31 -13.07
CA LYS A 128 0.95 5.04 -14.24
C LYS A 128 2.49 5.11 -14.25
N LYS A 129 3.17 4.91 -13.13
CA LYS A 129 4.64 4.85 -13.07
C LYS A 129 5.19 3.48 -13.52
N LEU A 130 4.33 2.46 -13.61
CA LEU A 130 4.70 1.14 -14.12
C LEU A 130 4.60 1.04 -15.65
N GLN A 131 3.80 1.89 -16.27
CA GLN A 131 3.80 2.11 -17.73
C GLN A 131 5.14 2.75 -18.17
#